data_AF-A0A7S1IVT2-F1
#
_entry.id   AF-A0A7S1IVT2-F1
#
_cell.length_a   1.000
_cell.length_b   1.000
_cell.length_c   1.000
_cell.angle_alpha   90.00
_cell.angle_beta   90.00
_cell.angle_gamma   90.00
#
_symmetry.space_group_name_H-M   'P 1'
#
loop_
_entity.id
_entity.type
_entity.pdbx_description
1 polymer ?
#
loop_
_entity_poly.entity_id
_entity_poly.type
_entity_poly.pdbx_seq_one_letter_code
_entity_poly.pdbx_strand_id
1 'polypeptide(L)'
;VPETAYINTALARGIFQWTLVSEHDTVWFAYFAPYSDERHQDLIAHCSTSPLAEVTVLGTTLDGRPLDMITVGTGPLRVWIGARQHPGEVQAEWLAEGFIEALLADDA
;
A
#
# COMPACT_ATOMS: atom_id res chain seq x y z
N VAL A 1 23.11 20.22 6.25
CA VAL A 1 21.86 19.44 6.23
C VAL A 1 20.97 20.08 7.27
N PRO A 2 19.86 20.75 6.91
CA PRO A 2 18.95 21.27 7.93
C PRO A 2 18.48 20.08 8.76
N GLU A 3 18.42 20.28 10.08
CA GLU A 3 18.00 19.29 11.05
C GLU A 3 16.74 18.57 10.56
N THR A 4 16.82 17.26 10.43
CA THR A 4 15.64 16.42 10.20
C THR A 4 14.61 16.78 11.27
N ALA A 5 13.45 17.27 10.86
CA ALA A 5 12.38 17.62 11.79
C ALA A 5 11.92 16.36 12.53
N TYR A 6 12.43 16.15 13.73
CA TYR A 6 12.00 15.05 14.59
C TYR A 6 10.60 15.36 15.13
N ILE A 7 9.63 14.48 14.85
CA ILE A 7 8.33 14.51 15.51
C ILE A 7 8.50 13.91 16.90
N ASN A 8 8.67 14.78 17.91
CA ASN A 8 8.74 14.34 19.31
C ASN A 8 7.39 13.80 19.75
N THR A 9 7.28 12.49 19.93
CA THR A 9 6.02 11.84 20.31
C THR A 9 6.05 11.45 21.79
N ALA A 10 5.04 11.86 22.55
CA ALA A 10 4.87 11.48 23.94
C ALA A 10 3.51 10.83 24.16
N LEU A 11 3.49 9.75 24.96
CA LEU A 11 2.27 9.14 25.46
C LEU A 11 2.24 9.26 26.98
N ALA A 12 1.34 10.09 27.51
CA ALA A 12 1.15 10.24 28.94
C ALA A 12 -0.35 10.38 29.26
N ARG A 13 -0.84 9.58 30.21
CA ARG A 13 -2.24 9.63 30.69
C ARG A 13 -3.29 9.51 29.57
N GLY A 14 -3.01 8.72 28.54
CA GLY A 14 -3.91 8.54 27.39
C GLY A 14 -3.86 9.67 26.35
N ILE A 15 -2.94 10.61 26.48
CA ILE A 15 -2.74 11.68 25.49
C ILE A 15 -1.56 11.33 24.60
N PHE A 16 -1.82 11.22 23.30
CA PHE A 16 -0.80 11.17 22.25
C PHE A 16 -0.50 12.60 21.81
N GLN A 17 0.73 13.06 22.08
CA GLN A 17 1.14 14.43 21.78
C GLN A 17 2.38 14.43 20.89
N TRP A 18 2.41 15.33 19.91
CA TRP A 18 3.60 15.61 19.12
C TRP A 18 3.70 17.09 18.72
N THR A 19 4.92 17.54 18.40
CA THR A 19 5.22 18.92 17.98
C THR A 19 6.00 18.90 16.66
N LEU A 20 5.60 19.76 15.71
CA LEU A 20 6.32 20.02 14.47
C LEU A 20 6.51 21.53 14.29
N VAL A 21 7.71 21.96 13.91
CA VAL A 21 7.95 23.27 13.31
C VAL A 21 8.09 23.04 11.80
N SER A 22 7.13 23.51 11.02
CA SER A 22 7.12 23.31 9.57
C SER A 22 7.85 24.43 8.85
N GLU A 23 8.65 24.09 7.85
CA GLU A 23 9.22 25.04 6.88
C GLU A 23 8.26 25.32 5.69
N HIS A 24 7.09 24.68 5.68
CA HIS A 24 6.10 24.75 4.60
C HIS A 24 4.74 25.23 5.09
N ASP A 25 3.98 25.86 4.18
CA ASP A 25 2.63 26.38 4.44
C ASP A 25 1.57 25.28 4.61
N THR A 26 1.87 24.05 4.19
CA THR A 26 0.93 22.92 4.26
C THR A 26 1.66 21.64 4.62
N VAL A 27 1.10 20.90 5.58
CA VAL A 27 1.61 19.60 6.05
C VAL A 27 0.43 18.67 6.31
N TRP A 28 0.60 17.39 5.98
CA TRP A 28 -0.34 16.33 6.27
C TRP A 28 0.23 15.40 7.33
N PHE A 29 -0.65 14.88 8.19
CA PHE A 29 -0.29 13.94 9.24
C PHE A 29 -1.14 12.68 9.09
N ALA A 30 -0.48 11.54 9.22
CA ALA A 30 -1.12 10.24 9.17
C ALA A 30 -0.43 9.30 10.18
N TYR A 31 -1.15 8.27 10.62
CA TYR A 31 -0.58 7.28 11.54
C TYR A 31 0.51 6.43 10.88
N PHE A 32 0.39 6.20 9.57
CA PHE A 32 1.39 5.59 8.71
C PHE A 32 1.29 6.24 7.32
N ALA A 33 2.32 6.09 6.47
CA ALA A 33 2.31 6.59 5.09
C ALA A 33 1.08 6.06 4.31
N PRO A 34 0.12 6.93 3.93
CA PRO A 34 -1.10 6.48 3.27
C PRO A 34 -0.83 5.77 1.95
N TYR A 35 -1.69 4.79 1.62
CA TYR A 35 -1.74 4.16 0.31
C TYR A 35 -3.14 4.41 -0.26
N SER A 36 -3.21 5.26 -1.29
CA SER A 36 -4.48 5.74 -1.84
C SER A 36 -5.13 4.73 -2.79
N ASP A 37 -6.42 4.94 -3.04
CA ASP A 37 -7.16 4.12 -4.01
C ASP A 37 -6.63 4.34 -5.43
N GLU A 38 -6.21 5.56 -5.79
CA GLU A 38 -5.59 5.84 -7.09
C GLU A 38 -4.29 5.05 -7.26
N ARG A 39 -3.44 4.99 -6.24
CA ARG A 39 -2.22 4.18 -6.28
C ARG A 39 -2.54 2.68 -6.42
N HIS A 40 -3.58 2.21 -5.73
CA HIS A 40 -4.05 0.83 -5.88
C HIS A 40 -4.48 0.55 -7.33
N GLN A 41 -5.29 1.42 -7.93
CA GLN A 41 -5.71 1.28 -9.32
C GLN A 41 -4.52 1.33 -10.29
N ASP A 42 -3.52 2.18 -10.05
CA ASP A 42 -2.29 2.23 -10.84
C ASP A 42 -1.52 0.90 -10.77
N LEU A 43 -1.41 0.29 -9.57
CA LEU A 43 -0.78 -1.02 -9.39
C LEU A 43 -1.53 -2.13 -10.14
N ILE A 44 -2.86 -2.17 -10.02
CA ILE A 44 -3.69 -3.16 -10.74
C ILE A 44 -3.55 -2.98 -12.25
N ALA A 45 -3.60 -1.73 -12.74
CA ALA A 45 -3.40 -1.42 -14.14
C ALA A 45 -2.01 -1.86 -14.63
N HIS A 46 -0.95 -1.58 -13.87
CA HIS A 46 0.40 -2.04 -14.19
C HIS A 46 0.46 -3.57 -14.33
N CYS A 47 -0.07 -4.30 -13.34
CA CYS A 47 -0.13 -5.77 -13.37
C CYS A 47 -0.91 -6.29 -14.59
N SER A 48 -2.01 -5.64 -14.97
CA SER A 48 -2.82 -6.05 -16.13
C SER A 48 -2.11 -5.94 -17.48
N THR A 49 -1.03 -5.17 -17.54
CA THR A 49 -0.20 -5.01 -18.75
C THR A 49 0.98 -5.98 -18.83
N SER A 50 1.29 -6.66 -17.71
CA SER A 50 2.38 -7.62 -17.64
C SER A 50 1.99 -8.94 -18.32
N PRO A 51 2.85 -9.54 -19.16
CA PRO A 51 2.64 -10.89 -19.68
C PRO A 51 2.81 -11.99 -18.60
N LEU A 52 3.36 -11.67 -17.43
CA LEU A 52 3.60 -12.60 -16.33
C LEU A 52 2.43 -12.67 -15.34
N ALA A 53 1.48 -11.73 -15.42
CA ALA A 53 0.37 -11.61 -14.50
C ALA A 53 -1.00 -11.76 -15.20
N GLU A 54 -1.94 -12.35 -14.49
CA GLU A 54 -3.37 -12.33 -14.84
C GLU A 54 -4.13 -11.63 -13.71
N VAL A 55 -4.88 -10.59 -14.06
CA VAL A 55 -5.75 -9.86 -13.12
C VAL A 55 -7.19 -10.33 -13.32
N THR A 56 -7.83 -10.79 -12.25
CA THR A 56 -9.24 -11.20 -12.23
C THR A 56 -10.00 -10.48 -11.13
N VAL A 57 -11.21 -10.02 -11.43
CA VAL A 57 -12.13 -9.45 -10.43
C VAL A 57 -12.92 -10.60 -9.77
N LEU A 58 -12.70 -10.81 -8.47
CA LEU A 58 -13.40 -11.85 -7.70
C LEU A 58 -14.84 -11.49 -7.35
N GLY A 59 -15.15 -10.19 -7.34
CA GLY A 59 -16.44 -9.65 -6.98
C GLY A 59 -16.34 -8.16 -6.68
N THR A 60 -17.29 -7.64 -5.93
CA THR A 60 -17.32 -6.23 -5.52
C THR A 60 -17.46 -6.08 -4.02
N THR A 61 -16.87 -5.03 -3.46
CA THR A 61 -17.11 -4.59 -2.08
C THR A 61 -18.56 -4.11 -1.89
N LEU A 62 -18.94 -3.82 -0.64
CA LEU A 62 -20.25 -3.25 -0.32
C LEU A 62 -20.48 -1.88 -0.99
N ASP A 63 -19.41 -1.13 -1.23
CA ASP A 63 -19.46 0.17 -1.91
C ASP A 63 -19.27 0.05 -3.43
N GLY A 64 -19.29 -1.18 -3.98
CA GLY A 64 -19.22 -1.43 -5.42
C GLY A 64 -17.83 -1.31 -6.02
N ARG A 65 -16.76 -1.31 -5.22
CA ARG A 65 -15.37 -1.34 -5.72
C ARG A 65 -14.95 -2.75 -6.10
N PRO A 66 -14.12 -2.95 -7.12
CA PRO A 66 -13.63 -4.28 -7.48
C PRO A 66 -12.81 -4.91 -6.35
N LEU A 67 -12.86 -6.24 -6.27
CA LEU A 67 -11.95 -7.05 -5.45
C LEU A 67 -11.01 -7.80 -6.40
N ASP A 68 -9.86 -7.21 -6.67
CA ASP A 68 -8.89 -7.73 -7.63
C ASP A 68 -8.01 -8.85 -7.07
N MET A 69 -7.72 -9.84 -7.90
CA MET A 69 -6.77 -10.90 -7.64
C MET A 69 -5.73 -10.94 -8.76
N ILE A 70 -4.46 -10.90 -8.37
CA ILE A 70 -3.32 -11.01 -9.28
C ILE A 70 -2.77 -12.43 -9.17
N THR A 71 -2.69 -13.13 -10.30
CA THR A 71 -2.09 -14.47 -10.40
C THR A 71 -0.77 -14.36 -11.18
N VAL A 72 0.32 -14.90 -10.63
CA VAL A 72 1.64 -14.89 -11.27
C VAL A 72 2.25 -16.30 -11.25
N GLY A 73 2.80 -16.72 -12.38
CA GLY A 73 3.52 -17.99 -12.54
C GLY A 73 2.64 -19.23 -12.77
N THR A 74 3.28 -20.36 -13.08
CA THR A 74 2.62 -21.62 -13.47
C THR A 74 3.12 -22.84 -12.68
N GLY A 75 3.66 -22.60 -11.49
CA GLY A 75 4.23 -23.65 -10.64
C GLY A 75 3.18 -24.64 -10.12
N PRO A 76 3.60 -25.84 -9.67
CA PRO A 76 2.68 -26.87 -9.16
C PRO A 76 2.11 -26.54 -7.77
N LEU A 77 2.73 -25.60 -7.03
CA LEU A 77 2.29 -25.16 -5.72
C LEU A 77 1.48 -23.87 -5.84
N ARG A 78 0.40 -23.78 -5.06
CA ARG A 78 -0.44 -22.58 -4.98
C ARG A 78 -0.15 -21.84 -3.67
N VAL A 79 0.35 -20.62 -3.78
CA VAL A 79 0.59 -19.73 -2.64
C VAL A 79 -0.41 -18.59 -2.70
N TRP A 80 -1.11 -18.35 -1.59
CA TRP A 80 -2.09 -17.27 -1.45
C TRP A 80 -1.56 -16.23 -0.50
N ILE A 81 -1.65 -14.96 -0.90
CA ILE A 81 -1.26 -13.82 -0.09
C ILE A 81 -2.44 -12.84 -0.11
N GLY A 82 -2.95 -12.51 1.07
CA GLY A 82 -3.94 -11.45 1.25
C GLY A 82 -3.27 -10.26 1.93
N ALA A 83 -3.58 -9.04 1.48
CA ALA A 83 -3.09 -7.82 2.08
C ALA A 83 -4.24 -6.95 2.57
N ARG A 84 -3.98 -6.17 3.64
CA ARG A 84 -4.80 -5.03 4.09
C ARG A 84 -6.27 -5.35 4.42
N GLN A 85 -6.53 -6.47 5.12
CA GLN A 85 -7.89 -6.76 5.62
C GLN A 85 -8.38 -5.67 6.60
N HIS A 86 -7.50 -5.15 7.46
CA HIS A 86 -7.77 -3.97 8.25
C HIS A 86 -7.39 -2.73 7.42
N PRO A 87 -8.33 -1.80 7.13
CA PRO A 87 -8.09 -0.72 6.17
C PRO A 87 -6.99 0.26 6.61
N GLY A 88 -6.78 0.40 7.92
CA GLY A 88 -5.73 1.25 8.52
C GLY A 88 -4.32 0.64 8.52
N GLU A 89 -4.17 -0.66 8.24
CA GLU A 89 -2.88 -1.35 8.17
C GLU A 89 -2.26 -1.21 6.77
N VAL A 90 -2.09 0.05 6.34
CA VAL A 90 -1.72 0.41 4.96
C VAL A 90 -0.34 -0.09 4.54
N GLN A 91 0.55 -0.36 5.50
CA GLN A 91 1.86 -0.96 5.26
C GLN A 91 1.77 -2.34 4.59
N ALA A 92 0.66 -3.06 4.76
CA ALA A 92 0.46 -4.36 4.12
C ALA A 92 0.42 -4.25 2.59
N GLU A 93 -0.16 -3.16 2.06
CA GLU A 93 -0.25 -2.95 0.61
C GLU A 93 1.04 -2.36 0.04
N TRP A 94 1.75 -1.53 0.78
CA TRP A 94 3.13 -1.15 0.44
C TRP A 94 4.05 -2.38 0.28
N LEU A 95 3.91 -3.37 1.18
CA LEU A 95 4.66 -4.62 1.05
C LEU A 95 4.19 -5.44 -0.16
N ALA A 96 2.88 -5.52 -0.39
CA ALA A 96 2.33 -6.25 -1.54
C ALA A 96 2.82 -5.66 -2.88
N GLU A 97 2.83 -4.33 -3.00
CA GLU A 97 3.35 -3.62 -4.17
C GLU A 97 4.79 -4.01 -4.47
N GLY A 98 5.72 -3.83 -3.52
CA GLY A 98 7.12 -4.19 -3.74
C GLY A 98 7.34 -5.69 -3.96
N PHE A 99 6.51 -6.55 -3.36
CA PHE A 99 6.54 -7.99 -3.62
C PHE A 99 6.12 -8.34 -5.05
N ILE A 100 5.05 -7.71 -5.54
CA ILE A 100 4.56 -7.88 -6.91
C ILE A 100 5.59 -7.33 -7.90
N GLU A 101 6.15 -6.14 -7.67
CA GLU A 101 7.22 -5.58 -8.50
C GLU A 101 8.41 -6.54 -8.62
N ALA A 102 8.81 -7.19 -7.52
CA ALA A 102 9.87 -8.18 -7.54
C ALA A 102 9.50 -9.45 -8.32
N LEU A 103 8.23 -9.88 -8.31
CA LEU A 103 7.74 -11.00 -9.11
C LEU A 103 7.68 -10.68 -10.61
N LEU A 104 7.45 -9.41 -10.95
CA LEU A 104 7.31 -8.93 -12.33
C LEU A 104 8.61 -8.33 -12.89
N ALA A 105 9.72 -8.38 -12.14
CA ALA A 105 10.97 -7.71 -12.49
C ALA A 105 11.58 -8.15 -13.85
N ASP A 106 11.26 -9.35 -14.32
CA ASP A 106 11.72 -9.89 -15.61
C ASP A 106 10.94 -9.33 -16.83
N ASP A 107 9.99 -8.40 -16.62
CA ASP A 107 9.29 -7.66 -17.70
C ASP A 107 10.12 -6.53 -18.34
N ALA A 108 11.32 -6.25 -17.82
CA ALA A 108 12.19 -5.13 -18.21
C ALA A 108 13.30 -5.47 -19.23
#